data_AF-A0AB38EFU3-F1
#
_entry.id   AF-A0AB38EFU3-F1
#
_cell.length_a   1.000
_cell.length_b   1.000
_cell.length_c   1.000
_cell.angle_alpha   90.00
_cell.angle_beta   90.00
_cell.angle_gamma   90.00
#
_symmetry.space_group_name_H-M   'P 1'
#
loop_
_entity.id
_entity.type
_entity.pdbx_description
1 polymer ?
#
loop_
_entity_poly.entity_id
_entity_poly.type
_entity_poly.pdbx_seq_one_letter_code
_entity_poly.pdbx_strand_id
1 'polypeptide(L)'
;MELRPLHSLDGLLKFAGLARSTFYYQQKVLLADDKYAGLKDLIQATFYEHKGRYGYRRITAALRRAGHLVNHKTVQKLMGQLGLKSLIRVKKYRSYKGETGKAAPNLLKRDFKAQYLKETLNN
;
A
#
# COMPACT_ATOMS: atom_id res chain seq x y z
N MET A 1 29.81 19.78 9.85
CA MET A 1 30.16 21.03 10.55
C MET A 1 28.87 21.72 10.95
N GLU A 2 28.56 21.73 12.24
CA GLU A 2 27.36 22.38 12.77
C GLU A 2 27.57 23.91 12.76
N LEU A 3 26.72 24.67 12.06
CA LEU A 3 26.82 26.13 11.93
C LEU A 3 26.26 26.90 13.14
N ARG A 4 25.54 26.21 14.04
CA ARG A 4 24.90 26.80 15.23
C ARG A 4 25.84 27.47 16.24
N PRO A 5 27.04 26.95 16.53
CA PRO A 5 27.90 27.57 17.55
C PRO A 5 28.49 28.92 17.11
N LEU A 6 28.55 29.18 15.80
CA LEU A 6 29.26 30.32 15.21
C LEU A 6 28.33 31.47 14.82
N HIS A 7 27.02 31.23 14.69
CA HIS A 7 26.06 32.21 14.19
C HIS A 7 24.76 32.22 14.97
N SER A 8 24.17 33.40 15.16
CA SER A 8 22.88 33.55 15.83
C SER A 8 21.77 32.90 14.99
N LEU A 9 20.83 32.21 15.66
CA LEU A 9 19.69 31.56 15.00
C LEU A 9 18.87 32.55 14.17
N ASP A 10 18.72 33.78 14.66
CA ASP A 10 18.00 34.84 13.95
C ASP A 10 18.65 35.21 12.61
N GLY A 11 19.99 35.30 12.57
CA GLY A 11 20.75 35.54 11.34
C GLY A 11 20.61 34.40 10.33
N LEU A 12 20.70 33.16 10.82
CA LEU A 12 20.51 31.96 10.00
C LEU A 12 19.10 31.88 9.40
N LEU A 13 18.07 32.18 10.21
CA LEU A 13 16.68 32.18 9.75
C LEU A 13 16.41 33.28 8.73
N LYS A 14 16.98 34.47 8.90
CA LYS A 14 16.90 35.56 7.92
C LYS A 14 17.57 35.17 6.60
N PHE A 15 18.77 34.61 6.66
CA PHE A 15 19.47 34.13 5.47
C PHE A 15 18.68 33.03 4.74
N ALA A 16 18.08 32.10 5.47
CA ALA A 16 17.27 31.02 4.92
C ALA A 16 15.84 31.45 4.50
N GLY A 17 15.44 32.71 4.77
CA GLY A 17 14.08 33.20 4.49
C GLY A 17 12.98 32.51 5.28
N LEU A 18 13.28 31.97 6.47
CA LEU A 18 12.35 31.16 7.27
C LEU A 18 11.85 31.91 8.51
N ALA A 19 10.54 31.89 8.75
CA ALA A 19 9.98 32.44 9.97
C ALA A 19 10.38 31.64 11.21
N ARG A 20 10.64 32.34 12.32
CA ARG A 20 11.05 31.73 13.61
C ARG A 20 10.01 30.73 14.13
N SER A 21 8.73 31.02 13.99
CA SER A 21 7.63 30.10 14.36
C SER A 21 7.67 28.80 13.57
N THR A 22 7.90 28.87 12.26
CA THR A 22 8.02 27.69 11.39
C THR A 22 9.19 26.80 11.79
N PHE A 23 10.33 27.41 12.13
CA PHE A 23 11.51 26.67 12.60
C PHE A 23 11.21 25.86 13.87
N TYR A 24 10.66 26.51 14.90
CA TYR A 24 10.35 25.82 16.16
C TYR A 24 9.22 24.81 16.01
N TYR A 25 8.24 25.07 15.14
CA TYR A 25 7.21 24.10 14.79
C TYR A 25 7.84 22.84 14.16
N GLN A 26 8.70 23.01 13.14
CA GLN A 26 9.36 21.89 12.49
C GLN A 26 10.31 21.15 13.43
N GLN A 27 11.07 21.86 14.26
CA GLN A 27 11.92 21.26 15.31
C GLN A 27 11.09 20.41 16.27
N LYS A 28 9.94 20.93 16.72
CA LYS A 28 9.02 20.19 17.58
C LYS A 28 8.45 18.95 16.90
N VAL A 29 8.11 19.04 15.61
CA VAL A 29 7.63 17.89 14.82
C VAL A 29 8.74 16.85 14.63
N LEU A 30 10.00 17.28 14.45
CA LEU A 30 11.15 16.39 14.27
C LEU A 30 11.50 15.64 15.57
N LEU A 31 11.34 16.31 16.71
CA LEU A 31 11.55 15.75 18.04
C LEU A 31 10.36 14.91 18.54
N ALA A 32 9.21 14.98 17.86
CA ALA A 32 8.04 14.21 18.25
C ALA A 32 8.24 12.72 17.91
N ASP A 33 7.92 11.85 18.86
CA ASP A 33 7.96 10.42 18.65
C ASP A 33 7.02 9.97 17.53
N ASP A 34 7.44 8.94 16.80
CA ASP A 34 6.60 8.33 15.77
C ASP A 34 5.44 7.58 16.43
N LYS A 35 4.27 8.21 16.45
CA LYS A 35 3.01 7.62 16.89
C LYS A 35 2.74 6.24 16.28
N TYR A 36 3.26 5.95 15.09
CA TYR A 36 3.03 4.71 14.37
C TYR A 36 4.21 3.73 14.44
N ALA A 37 5.23 3.97 15.28
CA ALA A 37 6.41 3.11 15.40
C ALA A 37 6.02 1.63 15.59
N GLY A 38 5.25 1.31 16.62
CA GLY A 38 4.83 -0.08 16.87
C GLY A 38 3.96 -0.67 15.75
N LEU A 39 3.17 0.16 15.05
CA LEU A 39 2.38 -0.30 13.90
C LEU A 39 3.27 -0.57 12.68
N LYS A 40 4.34 0.22 12.48
CA LYS A 40 5.33 -0.02 11.43
C LYS A 40 6.06 -1.34 11.66
N ASP A 41 6.43 -1.63 12.90
CA ASP A 41 7.09 -2.88 13.28
C ASP A 41 6.19 -4.10 12.99
N LEU A 42 4.91 -4.02 13.39
CA LEU A 42 3.93 -5.07 13.10
C LEU A 42 3.72 -5.27 11.59
N ILE A 43 3.59 -4.19 10.82
CA ILE A 43 3.46 -4.25 9.37
C ILE A 43 4.68 -4.95 8.75
N GLN A 44 5.88 -4.61 9.23
CA GLN A 44 7.13 -5.17 8.72
C GLN A 44 7.27 -6.65 9.08
N ALA A 45 6.94 -7.03 10.32
CA ALA A 45 6.92 -8.42 10.77
C ALA A 45 5.96 -9.27 9.93
N THR A 46 4.70 -8.84 9.77
CA THR A 46 3.71 -9.54 8.94
C THR A 46 4.14 -9.60 7.46
N PHE A 47 4.78 -8.55 6.95
CA PHE A 47 5.27 -8.52 5.57
C PHE A 47 6.35 -9.58 5.33
N TYR A 48 7.33 -9.69 6.24
CA TYR A 48 8.41 -10.68 6.11
C TYR A 48 7.97 -12.10 6.41
N GLU A 49 7.07 -12.31 7.38
CA GLU A 49 6.44 -13.61 7.64
C GLU A 49 5.83 -14.19 6.36
N HIS A 50 5.15 -13.36 5.58
CA HIS A 50 4.55 -13.74 4.29
C HIS A 50 5.50 -13.61 3.09
N LYS A 51 6.81 -13.49 3.35
CA LYS A 51 7.88 -13.40 2.33
C LYS A 51 7.65 -12.29 1.31
N GLY A 52 7.14 -11.15 1.75
CA GLY A 52 6.87 -9.97 0.93
C GLY A 52 5.73 -10.12 -0.08
N ARG A 53 4.94 -11.20 -0.03
CA ARG A 53 3.81 -11.41 -0.95
C ARG A 53 2.58 -10.58 -0.59
N TYR A 54 2.47 -10.13 0.66
CA TYR A 54 1.30 -9.41 1.11
C TYR A 54 1.45 -7.91 0.82
N GLY A 55 0.43 -7.36 0.16
CA GLY A 55 0.25 -5.91 0.04
C GLY A 55 -0.64 -5.36 1.14
N TYR A 56 -0.81 -4.04 1.18
CA TYR A 56 -1.50 -3.35 2.27
C TYR A 56 -2.89 -3.92 2.59
N ARG A 57 -3.65 -4.38 1.58
CA ARG A 57 -4.97 -4.99 1.80
C ARG A 57 -4.90 -6.29 2.61
N ARG A 58 -3.96 -7.18 2.27
CA ARG A 58 -3.76 -8.45 2.96
C ARG A 58 -3.13 -8.25 4.34
N ILE A 59 -2.20 -7.32 4.46
CA ILE A 59 -1.63 -6.94 5.76
C ILE A 59 -2.71 -6.35 6.67
N THR A 60 -3.58 -5.46 6.17
CA THR A 60 -4.69 -4.91 6.95
C THR A 60 -5.61 -6.02 7.46
N ALA A 61 -5.94 -7.01 6.61
CA ALA A 61 -6.74 -8.15 7.02
C ALA A 61 -6.03 -9.00 8.09
N ALA A 62 -4.73 -9.24 7.95
CA ALA A 62 -3.93 -9.96 8.96
C ALA A 62 -3.89 -9.22 10.29
N LEU A 63 -3.63 -7.91 10.28
CA LEU A 63 -3.63 -7.06 11.48
C LEU A 63 -4.98 -7.06 12.18
N ARG A 64 -6.09 -6.97 11.42
CA ARG A 64 -7.45 -7.05 11.99
C ARG A 64 -7.75 -8.41 12.61
N ARG A 65 -7.30 -9.50 11.99
CA ARG A 65 -7.42 -10.86 12.57
C ARG A 65 -6.61 -11.00 13.85
N ALA A 66 -5.50 -10.29 13.97
CA ALA A 66 -4.69 -10.21 15.18
C ALA A 66 -5.26 -9.23 16.23
N GLY A 67 -6.43 -8.62 16.01
CA GLY A 67 -7.09 -7.70 16.96
C GLY A 67 -6.76 -6.23 16.77
N HIS A 68 -5.92 -5.85 15.79
CA HIS A 68 -5.59 -4.45 15.53
C HIS A 68 -6.59 -3.80 14.57
N LEU A 69 -7.43 -2.91 15.10
CA LEU A 69 -8.47 -2.23 14.34
C LEU A 69 -7.91 -1.02 13.57
N VAL A 70 -7.22 -1.31 12.46
CA VAL A 70 -6.52 -0.29 11.65
C VAL A 70 -7.24 -0.08 10.30
N ASN A 71 -7.21 1.17 9.82
CA ASN A 71 -7.70 1.51 8.49
C ASN A 71 -6.71 1.06 7.40
N HIS A 72 -7.20 0.55 6.27
CA HIS A 72 -6.34 0.15 5.16
C HIS A 72 -5.52 1.31 4.57
N LYS A 73 -6.06 2.54 4.63
CA LYS A 73 -5.34 3.74 4.14
C LYS A 73 -4.11 4.08 4.98
N THR A 74 -4.20 3.90 6.31
CA THR A 74 -3.05 4.15 7.19
C THR A 74 -1.97 3.10 6.96
N VAL A 75 -2.35 1.82 6.85
CA VAL A 75 -1.41 0.74 6.47
C VAL A 75 -0.74 1.04 5.14
N GLN A 76 -1.49 1.47 4.12
CA GLN A 76 -0.94 1.82 2.80
C GLN A 76 0.08 2.97 2.89
N LYS A 77 -0.24 4.04 3.64
CA LYS A 77 0.66 5.17 3.86
C LYS A 77 1.96 4.73 4.55
N LEU A 78 1.85 3.93 5.62
CA LEU A 78 3.01 3.47 6.39
C LEU A 78 3.89 2.51 5.58
N MET A 79 3.30 1.58 4.83
CA MET A 79 4.05 0.74 3.89
C MET A 79 4.82 1.57 2.86
N GLY A 80 4.21 2.66 2.36
CA GLY A 80 4.87 3.59 1.45
C GLY A 80 6.08 4.29 2.09
N GLN A 81 5.94 4.76 3.34
CA GLN A 81 7.05 5.37 4.10
C GLN A 81 8.19 4.38 4.37
N LEU A 82 7.88 3.10 4.57
CA LEU A 82 8.85 2.03 4.78
C LEU A 82 9.42 1.46 3.48
N GLY A 83 8.94 1.89 2.31
CA GLY A 83 9.34 1.34 1.01
C GLY A 83 8.88 -0.11 0.75
N LEU A 84 7.95 -0.63 1.56
CA LEU A 84 7.47 -2.01 1.44
C LEU A 84 6.49 -2.16 0.28
N LYS A 85 6.84 -3.01 -0.69
CA LYS A 85 5.99 -3.31 -1.85
C LYS A 85 5.73 -4.80 -1.96
N SER A 86 4.47 -5.16 -2.18
CA SER A 86 4.07 -6.54 -2.42
C SER A 86 4.75 -7.09 -3.67
N LEU A 87 5.33 -8.28 -3.58
CA LEU A 87 5.76 -9.05 -4.74
C LEU A 87 4.52 -9.47 -5.53
N ILE A 88 4.41 -8.97 -6.75
CA ILE A 88 3.34 -9.34 -7.69
C ILE A 88 3.94 -10.30 -8.71
N ARG A 89 3.24 -11.40 -8.98
CA ARG A 89 3.63 -12.31 -10.05
C ARG A 89 3.45 -11.60 -11.39
N VAL A 90 4.52 -11.54 -12.19
CA VAL A 90 4.45 -11.00 -13.54
C VAL A 90 3.40 -11.78 -14.34
N LYS A 91 2.51 -11.06 -15.02
CA LYS A 91 1.49 -11.67 -15.88
C LYS A 91 2.20 -12.39 -17.04
N LYS A 92 2.01 -13.71 -17.15
CA LYS A 92 2.52 -14.48 -18.30
C LYS A 92 1.78 -14.05 -19.57
N TYR A 93 2.50 -13.96 -20.68
CA TYR A 93 1.93 -13.70 -22.00
C TYR A 93 0.83 -14.72 -22.33
N ARG A 94 -0.25 -14.25 -22.96
CA ARG A 94 -1.34 -15.06 -23.51
C ARG A 94 -1.49 -14.68 -24.98
N SER A 95 -1.27 -15.65 -25.87
CA SER A 95 -1.38 -15.46 -27.33
C SER A 95 -2.82 -15.21 -27.77
N TYR A 96 -3.77 -15.85 -27.09
CA TYR A 96 -5.19 -15.65 -27.32
C TYR A 96 -5.62 -14.25 -26.85
N LYS A 97 -6.03 -13.39 -27.80
CA LYS A 97 -6.51 -12.02 -27.55
C LYS A 97 -8.04 -11.91 -27.47
N GLY A 98 -8.75 -13.03 -27.47
CA GLY A 98 -10.20 -13.10 -27.66
C GLY A 98 -10.55 -13.74 -29.00
N GLU A 99 -11.84 -13.77 -29.33
CA GLU A 99 -12.30 -14.23 -30.65
C GLU A 99 -11.82 -13.25 -31.72
N THR A 100 -10.78 -13.63 -32.45
CA THR A 100 -10.26 -12.86 -33.59
C THR A 100 -10.79 -13.48 -34.87
N GLY A 101 -11.62 -12.74 -35.60
CA GLY A 101 -12.19 -13.15 -36.88
C GLY A 101 -13.73 -13.11 -36.91
N LYS A 102 -14.32 -13.33 -38.08
CA LYS A 102 -15.76 -13.57 -38.18
C LYS A 102 -16.05 -15.01 -37.76
N ALA A 103 -16.84 -15.19 -36.70
CA ALA A 103 -17.38 -16.50 -36.36
C ALA A 103 -18.22 -17.01 -37.54
N ALA A 104 -18.02 -18.26 -37.94
CA ALA A 104 -18.85 -18.89 -38.96
C ALA A 104 -20.31 -18.98 -38.44
N PRO A 105 -21.32 -18.78 -39.32
CA PRO A 105 -22.71 -18.90 -38.90
C PRO A 105 -23.00 -20.33 -38.41
N ASN A 106 -23.72 -20.45 -37.28
CA ASN A 106 -24.15 -21.73 -36.75
C ASN A 106 -25.28 -22.31 -37.61
N LEU A 107 -24.90 -23.00 -38.70
CA LEU A 107 -25.83 -23.59 -39.68
C LEU A 107 -26.73 -24.66 -39.07
N LEU A 108 -26.23 -25.41 -38.09
CA LEU A 108 -26.96 -26.46 -37.39
C LEU A 108 -27.94 -25.92 -36.33
N LYS A 109 -27.87 -24.62 -36.01
CA LYS A 109 -28.60 -23.95 -34.92
C LYS A 109 -28.57 -24.74 -33.60
N ARG A 110 -27.49 -25.49 -33.37
CA ARG A 110 -27.36 -26.32 -32.17
C ARG A 110 -27.09 -25.43 -30.99
N ASP A 111 -27.83 -25.63 -29.90
CA ASP A 111 -27.60 -24.90 -28.66
C ASP A 111 -26.43 -25.54 -27.92
N PHE A 112 -25.31 -24.83 -27.85
CA PHE A 112 -24.13 -25.22 -27.09
C PHE A 112 -24.10 -24.58 -25.70
N LYS A 113 -25.16 -23.84 -25.32
CA LYS A 113 -25.30 -23.32 -23.96
C LYS A 113 -25.75 -24.45 -23.04
N ALA A 114 -24.85 -24.87 -22.16
CA ALA A 114 -25.23 -25.75 -21.05
C ALA A 114 -26.11 -24.97 -20.06
N GLN A 115 -27.25 -25.56 -19.66
CA GLN A 115 -27.97 -25.09 -18.48
C GLN A 115 -27.16 -25.50 -17.26
N TYR A 116 -26.42 -24.56 -16.68
CA TYR A 116 -25.74 -24.80 -15.41
C TYR A 116 -26.80 -25.12 -14.35
N LEU A 117 -26.75 -26.32 -13.76
CA LEU A 117 -27.37 -26.57 -12.46
C LEU A 117 -26.59 -25.76 -11.43
N LYS A 118 -27.10 -24.58 -11.07
CA LYS A 118 -26.63 -23.87 -9.88
C LYS A 118 -27.29 -24.53 -8.67
N GLU A 119 -26.67 -25.57 -8.14
CA GLU A 119 -26.94 -25.98 -6.76
C GLU A 119 -26.35 -24.92 -5.82
N THR A 120 -27.11 -23.86 -5.56
CA THR A 120 -26.97 -23.12 -4.31
C THR A 120 -27.86 -23.83 -3.30
N LEU A 121 -27.27 -24.73 -2.52
CA LEU A 121 -27.87 -25.23 -1.30
C LEU A 121 -27.99 -24.05 -0.31
N ASN A 122 -29.22 -23.57 -0.16
CA ASN A 122 -29.66 -22.93 1.08
C ASN A 122 -29.99 -24.05 2.07
N ASN A 123 -29.05 -24.34 2.97
CA ASN A 123 -29.27 -24.62 4.40
C ASN A 123 -27.93 -24.78 5.10
#